data_AF-A0A3E0P5P8-F1
#
_entry.id   AF-A0A3E0P5P8-F1
#
_cell.length_a   1.000
_cell.length_b   1.000
_cell.length_c   1.000
_cell.angle_alpha   90.00
_cell.angle_beta   90.00
_cell.angle_gamma   90.00
#
_symmetry.space_group_name_H-M   'P 1'
#
loop_
_entity.id
_entity.type
_entity.pdbx_description
1 polymer ?
#
loop_
_entity_poly.entity_id
_entity_poly.type
_entity_poly.pdbx_seq_one_letter_code
_entity_poly.pdbx_strand_id
1 'polypeptide(L)'
;MSEPVSAHELSCPYCGARNERSEARCWLCRQPLSVEAAENQPILAEAVDARPQFALSSLLLVMTLICISLGLVAAAPGLIVPLVIIVIPALIRSVAASRAAGGQISVGGRIANFVVSLGIVVAIWMAGLVALFAAFMLICFGAISSQGGRGTEQAIVVFAVVGLIGAGVTMIWLYYVTWPRRKRR
;
A
#
# COMPACT_ATOMS: atom_id res chain seq x y z
N MET A 1 28.54 -24.42 -38.02
CA MET A 1 27.72 -23.79 -36.96
C MET A 1 28.16 -22.33 -36.90
N SER A 2 27.42 -21.45 -37.56
CA SER A 2 27.66 -20.01 -37.60
C SER A 2 27.17 -19.39 -36.30
N GLU A 3 28.04 -18.69 -35.58
CA GLU A 3 27.65 -17.85 -34.43
C GLU A 3 26.72 -16.73 -34.91
N PRO A 4 25.57 -16.51 -34.25
CA PRO A 4 24.67 -15.42 -34.62
C PRO A 4 25.36 -14.08 -34.33
N VAL A 5 25.44 -13.24 -35.37
CA VAL A 5 25.92 -11.85 -35.30
C VAL A 5 25.23 -11.14 -34.14
N SER A 6 26.02 -10.74 -33.14
CA SER A 6 25.53 -10.12 -31.91
C SER A 6 24.71 -8.86 -32.25
N ALA A 7 23.44 -8.90 -31.88
CA ALA A 7 22.53 -7.77 -31.98
C ALA A 7 23.19 -6.56 -31.31
N HIS A 8 23.47 -5.54 -32.10
CA HIS A 8 24.17 -4.34 -31.68
C HIS A 8 23.53 -3.74 -30.42
N GLU A 9 24.28 -3.75 -29.32
CA GLU A 9 23.90 -3.23 -28.02
C GLU A 9 23.88 -1.69 -28.03
N LEU A 10 22.81 -1.06 -27.51
CA LEU A 10 22.71 0.39 -27.39
C LEU A 10 22.76 0.80 -25.91
N SER A 11 23.72 1.65 -25.54
CA SER A 11 23.80 2.20 -24.20
C SER A 11 22.91 3.43 -24.05
N CYS A 12 22.11 3.48 -22.99
CA CYS A 12 21.25 4.61 -22.69
C CYS A 12 22.09 5.86 -22.35
N PRO A 13 21.87 7.02 -23.00
CA PRO A 13 22.68 8.22 -22.76
C PRO A 13 22.44 8.85 -21.38
N TYR A 14 21.34 8.50 -20.70
CA TYR A 14 20.98 9.07 -19.40
C TYR A 14 21.49 8.27 -18.20
N CYS A 15 21.48 6.94 -18.27
CA CYS A 15 21.82 6.07 -17.14
C CYS A 15 22.92 5.06 -17.45
N GLY A 16 23.38 4.96 -18.69
CA GLY A 16 24.42 4.01 -19.12
C GLY A 16 23.97 2.55 -19.24
N ALA A 17 22.71 2.22 -18.95
CA ALA A 17 22.20 0.86 -19.09
C ALA A 17 22.24 0.39 -20.55
N ARG A 18 22.56 -0.89 -20.77
CA ARG A 18 22.57 -1.52 -22.09
C ARG A 18 21.17 -2.00 -22.47
N ASN A 19 20.72 -1.68 -23.67
CA ASN A 19 19.38 -1.98 -24.19
C ASN A 19 19.47 -2.62 -25.57
N GLU A 20 18.42 -3.35 -25.94
CA GLU A 20 18.27 -3.88 -27.30
C GLU A 20 17.86 -2.75 -28.26
N ARG A 21 18.36 -2.77 -29.50
CA ARG A 21 18.01 -1.75 -30.52
C ARG A 21 16.52 -1.69 -30.88
N SER A 22 15.78 -2.76 -30.61
CA SER A 22 14.32 -2.82 -30.79
C SER A 22 13.55 -2.07 -29.70
N GLU A 23 14.19 -1.75 -28.57
CA GLU A 23 13.52 -1.07 -27.47
C GLU A 23 13.45 0.44 -27.73
N ALA A 24 12.22 0.98 -27.76
CA ALA A 24 12.02 2.42 -27.88
C ALA A 24 12.38 3.19 -26.58
N ARG A 25 12.43 2.49 -25.44
CA ARG A 25 12.66 3.08 -24.11
C ARG A 25 13.60 2.21 -23.29
N CYS A 26 14.43 2.86 -22.48
CA CYS A 26 15.39 2.18 -21.60
C CYS A 26 14.67 1.26 -20.59
N TRP A 27 15.06 -0.01 -20.48
CA TRP A 27 14.45 -0.94 -19.52
C TRP A 27 14.62 -0.50 -18.06
N LEU A 28 15.69 0.23 -17.76
CA LEU A 28 16.04 0.69 -16.42
C LEU A 28 15.40 2.05 -16.08
N CYS A 29 15.76 3.12 -16.82
CA CYS A 29 15.33 4.48 -16.51
C CYS A 29 14.08 4.94 -17.27
N ARG A 30 13.58 4.13 -18.22
CA ARG A 30 12.38 4.40 -19.05
C ARG A 30 12.45 5.61 -19.97
N GLN A 31 13.61 6.27 -20.08
CA GLN A 31 13.84 7.36 -21.06
C GLN A 31 13.88 6.82 -22.50
N PRO A 32 13.45 7.61 -23.51
CA PRO A 32 13.52 7.21 -24.91
C PRO A 32 14.98 7.05 -25.36
N LEU A 33 15.23 6.03 -26.20
CA LEU A 33 16.59 5.68 -26.63
C LEU A 33 17.00 6.30 -27.98
N SER A 34 16.04 6.71 -28.82
CA SER A 34 16.30 7.35 -30.11
C SER A 34 15.71 8.76 -30.16
N VAL A 35 16.55 9.73 -30.54
CA VAL A 35 16.15 11.13 -30.73
C VAL A 35 15.24 11.29 -31.96
N GLU A 36 15.45 10.49 -33.01
CA GLU A 36 14.67 10.57 -34.25
C GLU A 36 13.21 10.09 -34.09
N ALA A 37 12.92 9.18 -33.16
CA ALA A 37 11.54 8.79 -32.85
C ALA A 37 10.77 9.87 -32.07
N ALA A 38 11.47 10.91 -31.56
CA ALA A 38 10.84 12.05 -30.90
C ALA A 38 10.43 13.14 -31.90
N GLU A 39 11.07 13.22 -33.07
CA GLU A 39 10.88 14.34 -34.02
C GLU A 39 9.68 14.14 -34.96
N ASN A 40 9.25 12.90 -35.21
CA ASN A 40 8.13 12.60 -36.12
C ASN A 40 6.81 12.25 -35.43
N GLN A 41 6.67 12.58 -34.13
CA GLN A 41 5.37 12.51 -33.47
C GLN A 41 4.59 13.80 -33.77
N PRO A 42 3.35 13.72 -34.30
CA PRO A 42 2.53 14.90 -34.51
C PRO A 42 2.40 15.64 -33.17
N ILE A 43 2.71 16.93 -33.19
CA ILE A 43 2.68 17.84 -32.05
C ILE A 43 1.26 17.89 -31.51
N LEU A 44 0.90 16.92 -30.66
CA LEU A 44 -0.38 16.83 -30.00
C LEU A 44 -0.20 17.48 -28.63
N ALA A 45 -0.58 18.75 -28.55
CA ALA A 45 -0.68 19.57 -27.34
C ALA A 45 0.58 19.51 -26.44
N GLU A 46 1.42 20.53 -26.63
CA GLU A 46 2.30 21.13 -25.63
C GLU A 46 2.20 20.46 -24.26
N ALA A 47 3.15 19.57 -23.99
CA ALA A 47 3.34 19.02 -22.68
C ALA A 47 3.71 20.18 -21.76
N VAL A 48 2.68 20.80 -21.15
CA VAL A 48 2.82 21.74 -20.05
C VAL A 48 3.80 21.09 -19.10
N ASP A 49 4.95 21.73 -18.97
CA ASP A 49 6.10 21.28 -18.24
C ASP A 49 5.64 20.98 -16.81
N ALA A 50 5.28 19.71 -16.58
CA ALA A 50 4.77 19.22 -15.32
C ALA A 50 5.99 19.06 -14.42
N ARG A 51 6.63 20.19 -14.10
CA ARG A 51 7.50 20.28 -12.96
C ARG A 51 6.77 19.57 -11.83
N PRO A 52 7.40 18.61 -11.15
CA PRO A 52 6.79 17.95 -10.01
C PRO A 52 6.59 19.01 -8.93
N GLN A 53 5.49 19.76 -9.01
CA GLN A 53 4.92 20.49 -7.90
C GLN A 53 4.50 19.39 -6.94
N PHE A 54 5.45 19.04 -6.06
CA PHE A 54 5.18 18.31 -4.85
C PHE A 54 3.99 19.00 -4.20
N ALA A 55 2.86 18.35 -4.36
CA ALA A 55 1.57 18.99 -4.25
C ALA A 55 1.48 19.59 -2.85
N LEU A 56 1.16 20.87 -2.75
CA LEU A 56 0.75 21.51 -1.49
C LEU A 56 -0.23 20.63 -0.70
N SER A 57 -1.03 19.80 -1.40
CA SER A 57 -1.88 18.76 -0.84
C SER A 57 -1.16 17.69 0.00
N SER A 58 0.02 17.18 -0.39
CA SER A 58 0.73 16.20 0.46
C SER A 58 1.29 16.85 1.72
N LEU A 59 1.73 18.11 1.61
CA LEU A 59 2.24 18.87 2.74
C LEU A 59 1.11 19.16 3.74
N LEU A 60 -0.07 19.58 3.25
CA LEU A 60 -1.27 19.72 4.08
C LEU A 60 -1.68 18.42 4.76
N LEU A 61 -1.64 17.29 4.04
CA LEU A 61 -1.96 15.99 4.61
C LEU A 61 -0.99 15.62 5.74
N VAL A 62 0.32 15.75 5.50
CA VAL A 62 1.35 15.50 6.54
C VAL A 62 1.16 16.41 7.74
N MET A 63 0.84 17.70 7.53
CA MET A 63 0.58 18.64 8.63
C MET A 63 -0.66 18.26 9.44
N THR A 64 -1.79 17.97 8.79
CA THR A 64 -2.99 17.53 9.50
C THR A 64 -2.76 16.24 10.29
N LEU A 65 -1.97 15.31 9.74
CA LEU A 65 -1.61 14.06 10.42
C LEU A 65 -0.78 14.32 11.67
N ILE A 66 0.21 15.22 11.60
CA ILE A 66 1.02 15.63 12.75
C ILE A 66 0.13 16.31 13.81
N CYS A 67 -0.75 17.24 13.42
CA CYS A 67 -1.67 17.90 14.34
C CYS A 67 -2.60 16.90 15.04
N ILE A 68 -3.19 15.96 14.29
CA ILE A 68 -4.03 14.88 14.86
C ILE A 68 -3.21 14.04 15.83
N SER A 69 -1.98 13.67 15.47
CA SER A 69 -1.09 12.87 16.32
C SER A 69 -0.79 13.59 17.64
N LEU A 70 -0.43 14.87 17.59
CA LEU A 70 -0.15 15.69 18.77
C LEU A 70 -1.39 15.88 19.64
N GLY A 71 -2.55 16.14 19.03
CA GLY A 71 -3.82 16.24 19.77
C GLY A 71 -4.18 14.93 20.48
N LEU A 72 -3.91 13.79 19.83
CA LEU A 72 -4.16 12.47 20.42
C LEU A 72 -3.21 12.18 21.58
N VAL A 73 -1.93 12.58 21.50
CA VAL A 73 -0.97 12.45 22.61
C VAL A 73 -1.48 13.21 23.84
N ALA A 74 -1.99 14.42 23.64
CA ALA A 74 -2.48 15.28 24.72
C ALA A 74 -3.76 14.73 25.36
N ALA A 75 -4.67 14.16 24.58
CA ALA A 75 -5.95 13.64 25.08
C ALA A 75 -5.82 12.25 25.72
N ALA A 76 -5.07 11.33 25.11
CA ALA A 76 -4.92 9.96 25.58
C ALA A 76 -3.64 9.32 25.01
N PRO A 77 -2.51 9.34 25.76
CA PRO A 77 -1.21 8.86 25.26
C PRO A 77 -1.23 7.37 24.87
N GLY A 78 -2.15 6.57 25.43
CA GLY A 78 -2.33 5.16 25.08
C GLY A 78 -2.80 4.91 23.65
N LEU A 79 -3.39 5.90 22.97
CA LEU A 79 -3.90 5.75 21.59
C LEU A 79 -2.84 5.98 20.50
N ILE A 80 -1.65 6.44 20.85
CA ILE A 80 -0.54 6.61 19.89
C ILE A 80 -0.14 5.28 19.26
N VAL A 81 -0.01 4.23 20.06
CA VAL A 81 0.47 2.92 19.58
C VAL A 81 -0.44 2.36 18.47
N PRO A 82 -1.77 2.24 18.65
CA PRO A 82 -2.64 1.78 17.57
C PRO A 82 -2.67 2.73 16.38
N LEU A 83 -2.59 4.05 16.60
CA LEU A 83 -2.53 5.02 15.50
C LEU A 83 -1.28 4.80 14.64
N VAL A 84 -0.10 4.65 15.24
CA VAL A 84 1.17 4.44 14.52
C VAL A 84 1.13 3.13 13.72
N ILE A 85 0.60 2.05 14.31
CA ILE A 85 0.44 0.74 13.65
C ILE A 85 -0.43 0.85 12.40
N ILE A 86 -1.46 1.70 12.40
CA ILE A 86 -2.37 1.90 11.25
C ILE A 86 -1.78 2.87 10.22
N VAL A 87 -1.18 3.96 10.69
CA VAL A 87 -0.71 5.07 9.84
C VAL A 87 0.51 4.70 9.01
N ILE A 88 1.47 3.95 9.58
CA ILE A 88 2.68 3.53 8.87
C ILE A 88 2.37 2.73 7.59
N PRO A 89 1.61 1.62 7.62
CA PRO A 89 1.32 0.85 6.40
C PRO A 89 0.49 1.65 5.39
N ALA A 90 -0.41 2.52 5.83
CA ALA A 90 -1.16 3.42 4.95
C ALA A 90 -0.24 4.41 4.23
N LEU A 91 0.72 5.01 4.95
CA LEU A 91 1.74 5.89 4.38
C LEU A 91 2.64 5.15 3.39
N ILE A 92 3.13 3.95 3.74
CA ILE A 92 3.96 3.13 2.85
C ILE A 92 3.20 2.82 1.56
N ARG A 93 1.93 2.41 1.65
CA ARG A 93 1.10 2.12 0.47
C ARG A 93 0.87 3.37 -0.38
N SER A 94 0.58 4.51 0.25
CA SER A 94 0.38 5.79 -0.43
C SER A 94 1.65 6.22 -1.20
N VAL A 95 2.82 6.14 -0.56
CA VAL A 95 4.12 6.48 -1.17
C VAL A 95 4.51 5.49 -2.27
N ALA A 96 4.26 4.20 -2.07
CA ALA A 96 4.52 3.18 -3.09
C ALA A 96 3.62 3.38 -4.32
N ALA A 97 2.33 3.66 -4.11
CA ALA A 97 1.38 3.95 -5.19
C ALA A 97 1.73 5.25 -5.92
N SER A 98 2.16 6.30 -5.20
CA SER A 98 2.57 7.56 -5.81
C SER A 98 3.83 7.41 -6.66
N ARG A 99 4.78 6.58 -6.22
CA ARG A 99 6.01 6.27 -6.98
C ARG A 99 5.76 5.38 -8.20
N ALA A 100 4.91 4.36 -8.05
CA ALA A 100 4.61 3.42 -9.12
C ALA A 100 3.86 4.06 -10.30
N ALA A 101 3.13 5.14 -10.04
CA ALA A 101 2.29 5.76 -11.05
C ALA A 101 3.05 6.52 -12.15
N GLY A 102 4.27 7.00 -11.89
CA GLY A 102 5.20 7.54 -12.90
C GLY A 102 4.67 8.56 -13.93
N GLY A 103 3.44 9.05 -13.77
CA GLY A 103 2.66 9.74 -14.80
C GLY A 103 1.36 10.29 -14.24
N GLN A 104 0.68 11.15 -15.01
CA GLN A 104 -0.52 11.88 -14.60
C GLN A 104 -1.67 10.90 -14.29
N ILE A 105 -1.80 10.52 -13.02
CA ILE A 105 -2.97 9.77 -12.54
C ILE A 105 -4.18 10.71 -12.64
N SER A 106 -5.22 10.27 -13.33
CA SER A 106 -6.50 10.98 -13.37
C SER A 106 -7.02 11.22 -11.95
N VAL A 107 -7.73 12.32 -11.74
CA VAL A 107 -8.30 12.69 -10.43
C VAL A 107 -9.17 11.54 -9.88
N GLY A 108 -9.89 10.83 -10.74
CA GLY A 108 -10.66 9.64 -10.37
C GLY A 108 -9.81 8.50 -9.79
N GLY A 109 -8.62 8.26 -10.33
CA GLY A 109 -7.68 7.26 -9.79
C GLY A 109 -7.17 7.60 -8.39
N ARG A 110 -7.00 8.89 -8.08
CA ARG A 110 -6.61 9.34 -6.74
C ARG A 110 -7.73 9.12 -5.71
N ILE A 111 -8.97 9.45 -6.07
CA ILE A 111 -10.13 9.25 -5.22
C ILE A 111 -10.35 7.75 -4.96
N ALA A 112 -10.28 6.92 -6.00
CA ALA A 112 -10.42 5.47 -5.86
C ALA A 112 -9.36 4.87 -4.92
N ASN A 113 -8.09 5.25 -5.07
CA ASN A 113 -7.02 4.80 -4.19
C ASN A 113 -7.22 5.27 -2.73
N PHE A 114 -7.71 6.49 -2.53
CA PHE A 114 -8.03 7.00 -1.21
C PHE A 114 -9.18 6.22 -0.56
N VAL A 115 -10.29 6.00 -1.28
CA VAL A 115 -11.45 5.24 -0.78
C VAL A 115 -11.06 3.79 -0.45
N VAL A 116 -10.24 3.16 -1.27
CA VAL A 116 -9.71 1.82 -0.98
C VAL A 116 -8.85 1.84 0.29
N SER A 117 -7.97 2.82 0.44
CA SER A 117 -7.16 2.95 1.67
C SER A 117 -8.02 3.19 2.90
N LEU A 118 -9.02 4.07 2.81
CA LEU A 118 -9.95 4.36 3.89
C LEU A 118 -10.75 3.11 4.28
N GLY A 119 -11.25 2.37 3.28
CA GLY A 119 -11.96 1.11 3.49
C GLY A 119 -11.11 0.08 4.22
N ILE A 120 -9.82 -0.04 3.88
CA ILE A 120 -8.89 -0.94 4.59
C ILE A 120 -8.73 -0.50 6.05
N VAL A 121 -8.56 0.79 6.33
CA VAL A 121 -8.44 1.29 7.70
C VAL A 121 -9.71 1.01 8.51
N VAL A 122 -10.88 1.29 7.96
CA VAL A 122 -12.17 1.01 8.62
C VAL A 122 -12.34 -0.49 8.87
N ALA A 123 -11.98 -1.34 7.90
CA ALA A 123 -12.06 -2.79 8.06
C ALA A 123 -11.13 -3.30 9.18
N ILE A 124 -9.89 -2.80 9.25
CA ILE A 124 -8.94 -3.15 10.32
C ILE A 124 -9.49 -2.70 11.68
N TRP A 125 -10.05 -1.49 11.76
CA TRP A 125 -10.60 -0.96 13.00
C TRP A 125 -11.80 -1.77 13.50
N MET A 126 -12.73 -2.13 12.60
CA MET A 126 -13.86 -3.01 12.91
C MET A 126 -13.39 -4.40 13.33
N ALA A 127 -12.41 -4.99 12.66
CA ALA A 127 -11.83 -6.27 13.05
C ALA A 127 -11.20 -6.20 14.45
N GLY A 128 -10.50 -5.10 14.76
CA GLY A 128 -9.94 -4.85 16.09
C GLY A 128 -11.01 -4.76 17.18
N LEU A 129 -12.11 -4.05 16.93
CA LEU A 129 -13.24 -3.97 17.87
C LEU A 129 -13.89 -5.34 18.11
N VAL A 130 -14.10 -6.12 17.05
CA VAL A 130 -14.66 -7.48 17.16
C VAL A 130 -13.73 -8.37 17.99
N ALA A 131 -12.42 -8.32 17.73
CA ALA A 131 -11.43 -9.08 18.49
C ALA A 131 -11.39 -8.67 19.97
N LEU A 132 -11.42 -7.38 20.26
CA LEU A 132 -11.46 -6.85 21.63
C LEU A 132 -12.72 -7.29 22.36
N PHE A 133 -13.89 -7.18 21.72
CA PHE A 133 -15.15 -7.62 22.29
C PHE A 133 -15.16 -9.13 22.57
N ALA A 134 -14.65 -9.94 21.64
CA ALA A 134 -14.51 -11.37 21.83
C ALA A 134 -13.58 -11.71 23.00
N ALA A 135 -12.44 -11.03 23.10
CA ALA A 135 -11.50 -11.20 24.23
C ALA A 135 -12.15 -10.81 25.56
N PHE A 136 -12.90 -9.72 25.61
CA PHE A 136 -13.61 -9.27 26.81
C PHE A 136 -14.66 -10.29 27.24
N MET A 137 -15.51 -10.74 26.31
CA MET A 137 -16.50 -11.79 26.58
C MET A 137 -15.85 -13.07 27.10
N LEU A 138 -14.70 -13.45 26.54
CA LEU A 138 -13.95 -14.63 26.95
C LEU A 138 -13.41 -14.52 28.37
N ILE A 139 -12.88 -13.36 28.75
CA ILE A 139 -12.40 -13.10 30.12
C ILE A 139 -13.57 -13.13 31.11
N CYS A 140 -14.68 -12.46 30.79
CA CYS A 140 -15.85 -12.41 31.65
C CYS A 140 -16.51 -13.79 31.83
N PHE A 141 -16.73 -14.53 30.75
CA PHE A 141 -17.28 -15.88 30.83
C PHE A 141 -16.32 -16.85 31.51
N GLY A 142 -15.01 -16.74 31.25
CA GLY A 142 -13.98 -17.49 31.94
C GLY A 142 -14.03 -17.29 33.46
N ALA A 143 -14.15 -16.03 33.90
CA ALA A 143 -14.23 -15.68 35.32
C ALA A 143 -15.52 -16.17 36.01
N ILE A 144 -16.66 -16.18 35.30
CA ILE A 144 -17.91 -16.72 35.85
C ILE A 144 -17.85 -18.26 35.92
N SER A 145 -17.30 -18.90 34.90
CA SER A 145 -17.22 -20.36 34.82
C SER A 145 -16.21 -20.98 35.79
N SER A 146 -15.18 -20.23 36.22
CA SER A 146 -14.12 -20.73 37.11
C SER A 146 -14.58 -21.04 38.53
N GLN A 147 -15.80 -20.63 38.92
CA GLN A 147 -16.40 -21.06 40.19
C GLN A 147 -16.77 -22.55 40.21
N GLY A 148 -16.87 -23.23 39.05
CA GLY A 148 -17.07 -24.68 38.93
C GLY A 148 -15.79 -25.39 38.49
N GLY A 149 -14.92 -25.76 39.43
CA GLY A 149 -13.59 -26.31 39.17
C GLY A 149 -13.55 -27.48 38.17
N ARG A 150 -12.60 -27.41 37.21
CA ARG A 150 -12.14 -28.40 36.21
C ARG A 150 -12.50 -28.17 34.72
N GLY A 151 -13.33 -27.18 34.36
CA GLY A 151 -13.69 -26.94 32.94
C GLY A 151 -12.90 -25.87 32.17
N THR A 152 -12.01 -25.11 32.83
CA THR A 152 -11.50 -23.82 32.33
C THR A 152 -10.43 -23.92 31.24
N GLU A 153 -9.58 -24.94 31.26
CA GLU A 153 -8.46 -25.03 30.32
C GLU A 153 -8.91 -25.28 28.88
N GLN A 154 -9.96 -26.09 28.68
CA GLN A 154 -10.48 -26.39 27.34
C GLN A 154 -11.16 -25.18 26.69
N ALA A 155 -11.88 -24.35 27.48
CA ALA A 155 -12.54 -23.17 26.95
C ALA A 155 -11.52 -22.16 26.40
N ILE A 156 -10.47 -21.86 27.16
CA ILE A 156 -9.43 -20.89 26.76
C ILE A 156 -8.75 -21.33 25.45
N VAL A 157 -8.42 -22.63 25.33
CA VAL A 157 -7.76 -23.17 24.13
C VAL A 157 -8.68 -23.08 22.90
N VAL A 158 -9.94 -23.50 23.01
CA VAL A 158 -10.88 -23.49 21.88
C VAL A 158 -11.04 -22.07 21.34
N PHE A 159 -11.22 -21.09 22.21
CA PHE A 159 -11.40 -19.72 21.76
C PHE A 159 -10.12 -19.07 21.25
N ALA A 160 -8.95 -19.35 21.84
CA ALA A 160 -7.67 -18.90 21.30
C ALA A 160 -7.45 -19.40 19.87
N VAL A 161 -7.79 -20.66 19.61
CA VAL A 161 -7.72 -21.27 18.27
C VAL A 161 -8.70 -20.60 17.31
N VAL A 162 -9.95 -20.40 17.72
CA VAL A 162 -10.96 -19.72 16.87
C VAL A 162 -10.55 -18.28 16.54
N GLY A 163 -10.02 -17.54 17.51
CA GLY A 163 -9.50 -16.18 17.31
C GLY A 163 -8.34 -16.13 16.33
N LEU A 164 -7.38 -17.07 16.46
CA LEU A 164 -6.23 -17.18 15.56
C LEU A 164 -6.66 -17.51 14.13
N ILE A 165 -7.63 -18.43 13.96
CA ILE A 165 -8.17 -18.78 12.64
C ILE A 165 -8.89 -17.58 12.03
N GLY A 166 -9.74 -16.89 12.79
CA GLY A 166 -10.45 -15.70 12.33
C GLY A 166 -9.51 -14.59 11.85
N ALA A 167 -8.46 -14.30 12.62
CA ALA A 167 -7.41 -13.36 12.25
C ALA A 167 -6.63 -13.79 11.00
N GLY A 168 -6.28 -15.07 10.88
CA GLY A 168 -5.61 -15.62 9.71
C GLY A 168 -6.45 -15.49 8.44
N VAL A 169 -7.74 -15.84 8.51
CA VAL A 169 -8.67 -15.72 7.38
C VAL A 169 -8.85 -14.26 6.94
N THR A 170 -9.01 -13.32 7.89
CA THR A 170 -9.13 -11.90 7.55
C THR A 170 -7.85 -11.35 6.94
N MET A 171 -6.67 -11.74 7.45
CA MET A 171 -5.39 -11.33 6.89
C MET A 171 -5.21 -11.84 5.45
N ILE A 172 -5.50 -13.12 5.20
CA ILE A 172 -5.43 -13.74 3.87
C ILE A 172 -6.42 -13.05 2.91
N TRP A 173 -7.65 -12.79 3.36
CA TRP A 173 -8.66 -12.12 2.54
C TRP A 173 -8.24 -10.69 2.16
N LEU A 174 -7.76 -9.91 3.14
CA LEU A 174 -7.24 -8.56 2.87
C LEU A 174 -6.04 -8.59 1.92
N TYR A 175 -5.14 -9.57 2.08
CA TYR A 175 -4.02 -9.75 1.15
C TYR A 175 -4.52 -10.00 -0.28
N TYR A 176 -5.46 -10.93 -0.48
CA TYR A 176 -6.02 -11.23 -1.80
C TYR A 176 -6.77 -10.06 -2.42
N VAL A 177 -7.57 -9.34 -1.63
CA VAL A 177 -8.34 -8.17 -2.11
C VAL A 177 -7.41 -7.01 -2.46
N THR A 178 -6.37 -6.80 -1.66
CA THR A 178 -5.46 -5.67 -1.84
C THR A 178 -4.31 -5.96 -2.79
N TRP A 179 -4.08 -7.22 -3.16
CA TRP A 179 -3.07 -7.62 -4.12
C TRP A 179 -3.41 -7.02 -5.50
N PRO A 180 -2.55 -6.16 -6.05
CA PRO A 180 -2.79 -5.59 -7.36
C PRO A 180 -2.80 -6.72 -8.38
N ARG A 181 -3.99 -7.01 -8.95
CA ARG A 181 -4.13 -7.89 -10.10
C ARG A 181 -3.39 -7.24 -11.26
N ARG A 182 -2.11 -7.56 -11.37
CA ARG A 182 -1.23 -7.20 -12.48
C ARG A 182 -1.88 -7.80 -13.73
N LYS A 183 -2.66 -7.00 -14.46
CA LYS A 183 -3.17 -7.39 -15.77
C LYS A 183 -1.93 -7.66 -16.62
N ARG A 184 -1.62 -8.95 -16.84
CA ARG A 184 -0.68 -9.39 -17.87
C ARG A 184 -1.29 -8.90 -19.19
N ARG A 185 -0.74 -7.80 -19.71
CA ARG A 185 -0.86 -7.39 -21.11
C ARG A 185 0.53 -7.46 -21.70
#